data_AF-A0A0F9KR63-F1
#
_entry.id   AF-A0A0F9KR63-F1
#
_cell.length_a   1.000
_cell.length_b   1.000
_cell.length_c   1.000
_cell.angle_alpha   90.00
_cell.angle_beta   90.00
_cell.angle_gamma   90.00
#
_symmetry.space_group_name_H-M   'P 1'
#
loop_
_entity.id
_entity.type
_entity.pdbx_description
1 polymer ?
#
loop_
_entity_poly.entity_id
_entity_poly.type
_entity_poly.pdbx_seq_one_letter_code
_entity_poly.pdbx_strand_id
1 'polypeptide(L)'
;EQKEGLNHYDKASCHLLQYQILFWQGEYKELIKHAKQTYKESGEWEKNLVTVDNLLIMTNALVGLYRFDEASDLIKQGEELLKTLTQELPKDYKHREASIARFKGNVYELNLEFDLAVEHFEHSIALSEEIGATKEIAKSLIQIGWVIGIYNGELDRALDYVKRGMILAKENNMKFYSAHGLNIMASLLSIKGENDRSILIFEKSLTIFKELKNKVRMASVLNNIGEAYRKKGDLDRALECLEQSLALGNEVGILEKGVLKYDYLIQILVEKGDLDRAQQYLHDLEELNNQLKGKYNLMYLLDKAIVLKTSLRTRDRGKAEEIFVQLLENENLDYEFLLRALLNLCELLLSEFQMTGDLEVIEEIDSLIVRLLDIAEKSHSYWIMGETYLLETKLALLSLDLNKARRLLTQGQEIAERYGLKLLAIKISNEHDELLKQLNMWENLKESTSSLKERMEFTRLSEQIENMTRRRHIEVPGLLNEDPVFLFIVSEGGRPIFSISFEENQSFEDYLFGGFFTAINSFVDEKFSEGLDRVSFGEHTLLMNSLSPFFICYIFKGQSYVAQQRVRYFIDKIQNDEQVWQIFTHFNNLNREIELKDIPSLEPLINEIFMDKTILLNGLKNN
;
A
#
# COMPACT_ATOMS: atom_id res chain seq x y z
N GLU A 1 19.92 30.08 -31.53
CA GLU A 1 21.16 30.84 -31.25
C GLU A 1 21.87 31.38 -32.49
N GLN A 2 21.89 30.68 -33.64
CA GLN A 2 22.57 31.15 -34.87
C GLN A 2 21.86 32.30 -35.64
N LYS A 3 20.69 32.76 -35.21
CA LYS A 3 20.03 33.93 -35.81
C LYS A 3 20.58 35.20 -35.15
N GLU A 4 21.17 36.08 -35.94
CA GLU A 4 21.52 37.44 -35.51
C GLU A 4 20.24 38.21 -35.11
N GLY A 5 20.31 39.02 -34.05
CA GLY A 5 19.21 39.88 -33.59
C GLY A 5 18.28 39.33 -32.50
N LEU A 6 18.56 38.17 -31.89
CA LEU A 6 17.80 37.68 -30.73
C LEU A 6 18.05 38.57 -29.49
N ASN A 7 16.98 39.03 -28.86
CA ASN A 7 17.08 39.77 -27.61
C ASN A 7 17.51 38.84 -26.45
N HIS A 8 17.86 39.40 -25.29
CA HIS A 8 18.32 38.62 -24.15
C HIS A 8 17.27 37.61 -23.65
N TYR A 9 15.98 37.96 -23.73
CA TYR A 9 14.87 37.11 -23.33
C TYR A 9 14.72 35.88 -24.24
N ASP A 10 14.83 36.04 -25.57
CA ASP A 10 14.72 34.94 -26.52
C ASP A 10 15.85 33.91 -26.33
N LYS A 11 17.06 34.40 -26.05
CA LYS A 11 18.21 33.55 -25.71
C LYS A 11 17.96 32.78 -24.41
N ALA A 12 17.42 33.47 -23.41
CA ALA A 12 17.06 32.88 -22.14
C ALA A 12 16.02 31.75 -22.26
N SER A 13 14.95 31.98 -23.02
CA SER A 13 13.94 30.97 -23.29
C SER A 13 14.50 29.77 -24.07
N CYS A 14 15.43 30.00 -25.00
CA CYS A 14 16.11 28.90 -25.71
C CYS A 14 16.93 28.03 -24.76
N HIS A 15 17.67 28.65 -23.83
CA HIS A 15 18.42 27.93 -22.81
C HIS A 15 17.51 27.13 -21.88
N LEU A 16 16.40 27.72 -21.41
CA LEU A 16 15.41 27.00 -20.59
C LEU A 16 14.83 25.78 -21.32
N LEU A 17 14.54 25.90 -22.62
CA LEU A 17 14.08 24.76 -23.43
C LEU A 17 15.16 23.68 -23.54
N GLN A 18 16.43 24.07 -23.76
CA GLN A 18 17.55 23.14 -23.77
C GLN A 18 17.69 22.41 -22.43
N TYR A 19 17.59 23.12 -21.31
CA TYR A 19 17.62 22.52 -19.97
C TYR A 19 16.46 21.57 -19.75
N GLN A 20 15.27 21.90 -20.26
CA GLN A 20 14.11 21.04 -20.17
C GLN A 20 14.30 19.74 -20.96
N ILE A 21 14.96 19.79 -22.12
CA ILE A 21 15.32 18.61 -22.91
C ILE A 21 16.36 17.76 -22.17
N LEU A 22 17.42 18.38 -21.63
CA LEU A 22 18.42 17.67 -20.82
C LEU A 22 17.78 16.99 -19.61
N PHE A 23 16.84 17.67 -18.95
CA PHE A 23 16.07 17.09 -17.85
C PHE A 23 15.28 15.86 -18.29
N TRP A 24 14.59 15.93 -19.43
CA TRP A 24 13.84 14.79 -19.98
C TRP A 24 14.75 13.63 -20.38
N GLN A 25 15.96 13.91 -20.84
CA GLN A 25 16.98 12.91 -21.15
C GLN A 25 17.69 12.36 -19.90
N GLY A 26 17.47 12.95 -18.72
CA GLY A 26 18.13 12.54 -17.48
C GLY A 26 19.56 13.05 -17.35
N GLU A 27 19.99 13.98 -18.20
CA GLU A 27 21.33 14.58 -18.21
C GLU A 27 21.45 15.69 -17.16
N TYR A 28 21.13 15.36 -15.90
CA TYR A 28 21.01 16.33 -14.81
C TYR A 28 22.31 17.07 -14.48
N LYS A 29 23.46 16.38 -14.59
CA LYS A 29 24.79 16.99 -14.33
C LYS A 29 25.14 18.04 -15.38
N GLU A 30 24.95 17.73 -16.67
CA GLU A 30 25.19 18.70 -17.75
C GLU A 30 24.17 19.83 -17.72
N LEU A 31 22.89 19.55 -17.37
CA LEU A 31 21.89 20.59 -17.14
C LEU A 31 22.37 21.60 -16.10
N ILE A 32 22.75 21.14 -14.91
CA ILE A 32 23.18 22.04 -13.82
C ILE A 32 24.42 22.83 -14.24
N LYS A 33 25.38 22.18 -14.90
CA LYS A 33 26.60 22.83 -15.37
C LYS A 33 26.30 23.95 -16.37
N HIS A 34 25.48 23.69 -17.38
CA HIS A 34 25.09 24.69 -18.36
C HIS A 34 24.24 25.81 -17.74
N ALA A 35 23.26 25.45 -16.91
CA ALA A 35 22.40 26.41 -16.22
C ALA A 35 23.20 27.35 -15.30
N LYS A 36 24.18 26.84 -14.55
CA LYS A 36 25.10 27.65 -13.73
C LYS A 36 26.02 28.54 -14.58
N GLN A 37 26.53 28.03 -15.70
CA GLN A 37 27.39 28.81 -16.60
C GLN A 37 26.61 29.98 -17.19
N THR A 38 25.43 29.73 -17.75
CA THR A 38 24.56 30.78 -18.29
C THR A 38 24.10 31.74 -17.21
N TYR A 39 23.83 31.28 -15.99
CA TYR A 39 23.51 32.15 -14.84
C TYR A 39 24.66 33.07 -14.41
N LYS A 40 25.92 32.68 -14.68
CA LYS A 40 27.10 33.49 -14.37
C LYS A 40 27.45 34.46 -15.50
N GLU A 41 27.38 34.00 -16.74
CA GLU A 41 27.68 34.79 -17.95
C GLU A 41 26.60 35.86 -18.23
N SER A 42 25.39 35.62 -17.73
CA SER A 42 24.29 36.57 -17.74
C SER A 42 24.50 37.82 -16.88
N GLY A 43 25.47 37.80 -15.96
CA GLY A 43 25.79 38.92 -15.08
C GLY A 43 24.63 39.37 -14.20
N GLU A 44 23.98 38.43 -13.49
CA GLU A 44 22.67 38.66 -12.86
C GLU A 44 21.71 39.26 -13.88
N TRP A 45 21.19 38.47 -14.83
CA TRP A 45 20.08 38.94 -15.68
C TRP A 45 19.08 39.66 -14.78
N GLU A 46 18.89 40.95 -15.07
CA GLU A 46 18.07 41.88 -14.29
C GLU A 46 16.99 41.11 -13.55
N LYS A 47 17.02 41.11 -12.22
CA LYS A 47 16.11 40.33 -11.35
C LYS A 47 14.73 40.23 -12.02
N ASN A 48 14.45 39.07 -12.62
CA ASN A 48 13.25 38.86 -13.44
C ASN A 48 12.78 37.40 -13.32
N LEU A 49 11.60 37.14 -13.88
CA LEU A 49 10.94 35.83 -13.79
C LEU A 49 11.73 34.71 -14.48
N VAL A 50 12.54 35.01 -15.49
CA VAL A 50 13.33 34.01 -16.23
C VAL A 50 14.51 33.51 -15.40
N THR A 51 15.07 34.39 -14.57
CA THR A 51 16.07 34.02 -13.56
C THR A 51 15.47 33.06 -12.53
N VAL A 52 14.22 33.28 -12.09
CA VAL A 52 13.49 32.34 -11.22
C VAL A 52 13.30 30.98 -11.92
N ASP A 53 12.88 30.97 -13.18
CA ASP A 53 12.70 29.72 -13.95
C ASP A 53 14.01 28.91 -14.07
N ASN A 54 15.16 29.60 -14.20
CA ASN A 54 16.47 28.96 -14.23
C ASN A 54 16.85 28.33 -12.88
N LEU A 55 16.55 29.00 -11.77
CA LEU A 55 16.75 28.42 -10.44
C LEU A 55 15.87 27.17 -10.26
N LEU A 56 14.61 27.24 -10.66
CA LEU A 56 13.65 26.15 -10.52
C LEU A 56 14.02 24.91 -11.37
N ILE A 57 14.54 25.09 -12.58
CA ILE A 57 14.97 23.95 -13.40
C ILE A 57 16.24 23.28 -12.85
N MET A 58 17.16 24.06 -12.27
CA MET A 58 18.30 23.52 -11.52
C MET A 58 17.85 22.79 -10.26
N THR A 59 16.89 23.34 -9.50
CA THR A 59 16.26 22.65 -8.35
C THR A 59 15.72 21.29 -8.79
N ASN A 60 15.00 21.22 -9.90
CA ASN A 60 14.44 19.97 -10.42
C ASN A 60 15.54 18.93 -10.74
N ALA A 61 16.65 19.38 -11.33
CA ALA A 61 17.79 18.53 -11.64
C ALA A 61 18.51 18.05 -10.37
N LEU A 62 18.66 18.93 -9.36
CA LEU A 62 19.26 18.59 -8.06
C LEU A 62 18.40 17.60 -7.28
N VAL A 63 17.08 17.77 -7.28
CA VAL A 63 16.12 16.79 -6.74
C VAL A 63 16.30 15.44 -7.45
N GLY A 64 16.41 15.43 -8.79
CA GLY A 64 16.70 14.22 -9.56
C GLY A 64 18.06 13.56 -9.26
N LEU A 65 19.01 14.33 -8.72
CA LEU A 65 20.32 13.88 -8.27
C LEU A 65 20.43 13.66 -6.76
N TYR A 66 19.33 13.78 -6.01
CA TYR A 66 19.30 13.60 -4.55
C TYR A 66 20.17 14.61 -3.76
N ARG A 67 20.40 15.82 -4.32
CA ARG A 67 21.19 16.90 -3.69
C ARG A 67 20.26 17.94 -3.06
N PHE A 68 19.65 17.57 -1.93
CA PHE A 68 18.51 18.30 -1.35
C PHE A 68 18.88 19.63 -0.71
N ASP A 69 20.00 19.69 0.00
CA ASP A 69 20.46 20.94 0.63
C ASP A 69 20.63 22.03 -0.43
N GLU A 70 21.31 21.68 -1.53
CA GLU A 70 21.48 22.60 -2.65
C GLU A 70 20.13 22.92 -3.34
N ALA A 71 19.22 21.94 -3.45
CA ALA A 71 17.90 22.19 -4.02
C ALA A 71 17.08 23.17 -3.16
N SER A 72 17.12 23.00 -1.84
CA SER A 72 16.50 23.87 -0.83
C SER A 72 17.08 25.29 -0.88
N ASP A 73 18.40 25.42 -1.00
CA ASP A 73 19.03 26.74 -1.14
C ASP A 73 18.60 27.46 -2.42
N LEU A 74 18.49 26.74 -3.54
CA LEU A 74 17.98 27.34 -4.79
C LEU A 74 16.49 27.70 -4.72
N ILE A 75 15.69 26.91 -4.00
CA ILE A 75 14.26 27.23 -3.75
C ILE A 75 14.16 28.53 -2.95
N LYS A 76 14.93 28.67 -1.87
CA LYS A 76 14.96 29.89 -1.05
C LYS A 76 15.38 31.11 -1.87
N GLN A 77 16.45 30.98 -2.67
CA GLN A 77 16.88 32.05 -3.58
C GLN A 77 15.80 32.42 -4.60
N GLY A 78 15.13 31.43 -5.19
CA GLY A 78 14.04 31.65 -6.15
C GLY A 78 12.84 32.35 -5.51
N GLU A 79 12.49 32.00 -4.28
CA GLU A 79 11.41 32.60 -3.52
C GLU A 79 11.72 34.05 -3.11
N GLU A 80 12.91 34.31 -2.57
CA GLU A 80 13.37 35.65 -2.23
C GLU A 80 13.40 36.54 -3.47
N LEU A 81 13.95 36.02 -4.57
CA LEU A 81 13.97 36.74 -5.84
C LEU A 81 12.55 37.06 -6.30
N LEU A 82 11.65 36.07 -6.34
CA LEU A 82 10.26 36.27 -6.77
C LEU A 82 9.56 37.35 -5.94
N LYS A 83 9.76 37.38 -4.61
CA LYS A 83 9.20 38.41 -3.71
C LYS A 83 9.70 39.83 -4.02
N THR A 84 10.90 39.98 -4.58
CA THR A 84 11.43 41.29 -4.97
C THR A 84 10.90 41.81 -6.30
N LEU A 85 10.21 40.97 -7.09
CA LEU A 85 9.66 41.34 -8.39
C LEU A 85 8.27 41.98 -8.23
N THR A 86 7.98 42.99 -9.05
CA THR A 86 6.67 43.65 -9.08
C THR A 86 5.59 42.68 -9.57
N GLN A 87 4.44 42.65 -8.88
CA GLN A 87 3.27 41.82 -9.22
C GLN A 87 2.49 42.33 -10.45
N GLU A 88 3.12 43.09 -11.34
CA GLU A 88 2.47 43.67 -12.53
C GLU A 88 1.97 42.61 -13.51
N LEU A 89 2.50 41.37 -13.42
CA LEU A 89 2.02 40.19 -14.14
C LEU A 89 1.52 39.12 -13.13
N PRO A 90 0.33 39.29 -12.51
CA PRO A 90 -0.13 38.43 -11.43
C PRO A 90 -0.21 36.94 -11.81
N LYS A 91 -0.55 36.64 -13.07
CA LYS A 91 -0.64 35.27 -13.57
C LYS A 91 0.74 34.59 -13.64
N ASP A 92 1.74 35.29 -14.18
CA ASP A 92 3.10 34.78 -14.29
C ASP A 92 3.78 34.65 -12.93
N TYR A 93 3.52 35.61 -12.03
CA TYR A 93 3.97 35.54 -10.64
C TYR A 93 3.42 34.29 -9.95
N LYS A 94 2.09 34.11 -9.97
CA LYS A 94 1.41 32.93 -9.37
C LYS A 94 1.88 31.62 -9.99
N HIS A 95 2.21 31.59 -11.28
CA HIS A 95 2.77 30.39 -11.91
C HIS A 95 4.11 29.95 -11.30
N ARG A 96 5.01 30.90 -11.00
CA ARG A 96 6.31 30.61 -10.36
C ARG A 96 6.12 30.28 -8.88
N GLU A 97 5.20 30.96 -8.21
CA GLU A 97 4.81 30.65 -6.82
C GLU A 97 4.29 29.21 -6.70
N ALA A 98 3.39 28.79 -7.60
CA ALA A 98 2.90 27.42 -7.67
C ALA A 98 4.03 26.41 -7.94
N SER A 99 4.98 26.76 -8.80
CA SER A 99 6.15 25.92 -9.10
C SER A 99 7.08 25.77 -7.90
N ILE A 100 7.35 26.87 -7.18
CA ILE A 100 8.13 26.89 -5.94
C ILE A 100 7.45 26.01 -4.89
N ALA A 101 6.15 26.17 -4.67
CA ALA A 101 5.38 25.36 -3.75
C ALA A 101 5.51 23.86 -4.08
N ARG A 102 5.38 23.47 -5.35
CA ARG A 102 5.59 22.07 -5.78
C ARG A 102 7.01 21.57 -5.46
N PHE A 103 8.05 22.39 -5.70
CA PHE A 103 9.42 21.99 -5.39
C PHE A 103 9.69 21.90 -3.88
N LYS A 104 9.08 22.77 -3.06
CA LYS A 104 9.07 22.61 -1.61
C LYS A 104 8.44 21.29 -1.22
N GLY A 105 7.27 20.96 -1.79
CA GLY A 105 6.61 19.67 -1.59
C GLY A 105 7.54 18.48 -1.85
N ASN A 106 8.26 18.50 -2.99
CA ASN A 106 9.26 17.46 -3.30
C ASN A 106 10.41 17.39 -2.27
N VAL A 107 10.90 18.53 -1.77
CA VAL A 107 11.99 18.54 -0.78
C VAL A 107 11.50 18.03 0.57
N TYR A 108 10.32 18.45 1.02
CA TYR A 108 9.71 17.97 2.26
C TYR A 108 9.41 16.47 2.20
N GLU A 109 8.91 15.96 1.07
CA GLU A 109 8.75 14.51 0.85
C GLU A 109 10.08 13.78 1.08
N LEU A 110 11.16 14.28 0.50
CA LEU A 110 12.47 13.63 0.56
C LEU A 110 13.13 13.78 1.95
N ASN A 111 12.74 14.78 2.73
CA ASN A 111 13.10 14.93 4.14
C ASN A 111 12.20 14.11 5.09
N LEU A 112 11.26 13.32 4.55
CA LEU A 112 10.26 12.55 5.32
C LEU A 112 9.28 13.43 6.13
N GLU A 113 9.15 14.71 5.75
CA GLU A 113 8.20 15.66 6.33
C GLU A 113 6.91 15.68 5.49
N PHE A 114 6.21 14.55 5.47
CA PHE A 114 5.16 14.28 4.48
C PHE A 114 3.91 15.16 4.63
N ASP A 115 3.53 15.56 5.83
CA ASP A 115 2.40 16.47 6.05
C ASP A 115 2.65 17.84 5.37
N LEU A 116 3.87 18.39 5.55
CA LEU A 116 4.30 19.62 4.88
C LEU A 116 4.40 19.42 3.36
N ALA A 117 4.81 18.24 2.92
CA ALA A 117 4.84 17.92 1.50
C ALA A 117 3.44 18.00 0.87
N VAL A 118 2.44 17.38 1.52
CA VAL A 118 1.04 17.42 1.10
C VAL A 118 0.51 18.86 1.09
N GLU A 119 0.72 19.63 2.16
CA GLU A 119 0.30 21.04 2.23
C GLU A 119 0.85 21.86 1.05
N HIS A 120 2.13 21.71 0.75
CA HIS A 120 2.77 22.43 -0.34
C HIS A 120 2.30 21.97 -1.73
N PHE A 121 1.99 20.70 -1.92
CA PHE A 121 1.39 20.22 -3.16
C PHE A 121 -0.04 20.73 -3.33
N GLU A 122 -0.86 20.72 -2.28
CA GLU A 122 -2.23 21.26 -2.30
C GLU A 122 -2.21 22.76 -2.60
N HIS A 123 -1.30 23.51 -1.96
CA HIS A 123 -1.10 24.92 -2.24
C HIS A 123 -0.69 25.18 -3.71
N SER A 124 0.22 24.37 -4.25
CA SER A 124 0.60 24.43 -5.66
C SER A 124 -0.58 24.16 -6.60
N ILE A 125 -1.43 23.19 -6.28
CA ILE A 125 -2.63 22.86 -7.05
C ILE A 125 -3.61 24.02 -7.04
N ALA A 126 -3.94 24.57 -5.86
CA ALA A 126 -4.88 25.68 -5.72
C ALA A 126 -4.43 26.92 -6.52
N LEU A 127 -3.16 27.33 -6.39
CA LEU A 127 -2.61 28.44 -7.18
C LEU A 127 -2.67 28.17 -8.68
N SER A 128 -2.43 26.92 -9.10
CA SER A 128 -2.44 26.52 -10.51
C SER A 128 -3.86 26.48 -11.08
N GLU A 129 -4.86 26.09 -10.28
CA GLU A 129 -6.28 26.10 -10.64
C GLU A 129 -6.79 27.53 -10.85
N GLU A 130 -6.44 28.46 -9.95
CA GLU A 130 -6.81 29.88 -10.08
C GLU A 130 -6.36 30.50 -11.41
N ILE A 131 -5.19 30.10 -11.91
CA ILE A 131 -4.62 30.63 -13.16
C ILE A 131 -4.88 29.75 -14.40
N GLY A 132 -5.56 28.61 -14.23
CA GLY A 132 -5.82 27.64 -15.29
C GLY A 132 -4.54 26.97 -15.84
N ALA A 133 -3.49 26.81 -15.03
CA ALA A 133 -2.21 26.21 -15.43
C ALA A 133 -2.27 24.68 -15.37
N THR A 134 -2.98 24.06 -16.32
CA THR A 134 -3.21 22.60 -16.38
C THR A 134 -1.92 21.76 -16.35
N LYS A 135 -0.81 22.27 -16.88
CA LYS A 135 0.51 21.63 -16.81
C LYS A 135 1.04 21.53 -15.37
N GLU A 136 0.92 22.58 -14.57
CA GLU A 136 1.40 22.55 -13.17
C GLU A 136 0.48 21.72 -12.29
N ILE A 137 -0.84 21.81 -12.51
CA ILE A 137 -1.82 20.91 -11.86
C ILE A 137 -1.43 19.46 -12.10
N ALA A 138 -1.15 19.08 -13.35
CA ALA A 138 -0.74 17.71 -13.70
C ALA A 138 0.49 17.25 -12.91
N LYS A 139 1.52 18.10 -12.79
CA LYS A 139 2.76 17.77 -12.07
C LYS A 139 2.49 17.57 -10.59
N SER A 140 1.75 18.50 -9.95
CA SER A 140 1.48 18.45 -8.51
C SER A 140 0.54 17.30 -8.14
N LEU A 141 -0.49 17.01 -8.95
CA LEU A 141 -1.38 15.85 -8.75
C LEU A 141 -0.64 14.51 -8.80
N ILE A 142 0.36 14.37 -9.69
CA ILE A 142 1.15 13.14 -9.77
C ILE A 142 2.02 12.96 -8.52
N GLN A 143 2.64 14.04 -8.02
CA GLN A 143 3.51 13.96 -6.83
C GLN A 143 2.71 13.77 -5.54
N ILE A 144 1.61 14.51 -5.34
CA ILE A 144 0.78 14.35 -4.15
C ILE A 144 0.18 12.93 -4.07
N GLY A 145 -0.17 12.33 -5.21
CA GLY A 145 -0.66 10.96 -5.25
C GLY A 145 0.38 9.95 -4.77
N TRP A 146 1.66 10.17 -5.03
CA TRP A 146 2.73 9.34 -4.46
C TRP A 146 2.81 9.50 -2.94
N VAL A 147 2.84 10.73 -2.43
CA VAL A 147 2.94 10.99 -0.98
C VAL A 147 1.75 10.43 -0.22
N ILE A 148 0.52 10.69 -0.67
CA ILE A 148 -0.70 10.17 -0.05
C ILE A 148 -0.71 8.63 -0.03
N GLY A 149 -0.23 8.00 -1.12
CA GLY A 149 -0.26 6.55 -1.23
C GLY A 149 0.80 5.84 -0.38
N ILE A 150 2.01 6.39 -0.33
CA ILE A 150 3.13 5.79 0.41
C ILE A 150 3.08 6.14 1.90
N TYR A 151 2.74 7.39 2.24
CA TYR A 151 2.75 7.84 3.62
C TYR A 151 1.39 7.68 4.30
N ASN A 152 0.27 8.09 3.72
CA ASN A 152 -1.03 7.95 4.42
C ASN A 152 -1.63 6.54 4.27
N GLY A 153 -1.08 5.71 3.37
CA GLY A 153 -1.66 4.43 2.97
C GLY A 153 -3.02 4.54 2.26
N GLU A 154 -3.45 5.75 1.88
CA GLU A 154 -4.72 6.00 1.18
C GLU A 154 -4.59 5.67 -0.32
N LEU A 155 -4.38 4.38 -0.63
CA LEU A 155 -4.01 3.91 -1.97
C LEU A 155 -5.03 4.27 -3.06
N ASP A 156 -6.33 4.22 -2.76
CA ASP A 156 -7.36 4.52 -3.76
C ASP A 156 -7.45 6.02 -4.08
N ARG A 157 -7.30 6.87 -3.07
CA ARG A 157 -7.22 8.33 -3.24
C ARG A 157 -5.95 8.72 -4.00
N ALA A 158 -4.83 8.11 -3.67
CA ALA A 158 -3.57 8.25 -4.39
C ALA A 158 -3.70 7.90 -5.89
N LEU A 159 -4.37 6.78 -6.19
CA LEU A 159 -4.65 6.37 -7.57
C LEU A 159 -5.55 7.37 -8.32
N ASP A 160 -6.52 8.00 -7.66
CA ASP A 160 -7.35 9.06 -8.28
C ASP A 160 -6.51 10.28 -8.67
N TYR A 161 -5.71 10.80 -7.73
CA TYR A 161 -4.81 11.93 -7.98
C TYR A 161 -3.88 11.67 -9.16
N VAL A 162 -3.23 10.50 -9.18
CA VAL A 162 -2.31 10.12 -10.26
C VAL A 162 -3.05 9.98 -11.60
N LYS A 163 -4.26 9.37 -11.63
CA LYS A 163 -5.07 9.27 -12.85
C LYS A 163 -5.42 10.65 -13.40
N ARG A 164 -5.92 11.55 -12.56
CA ARG A 164 -6.28 12.93 -12.96
C ARG A 164 -5.05 13.68 -13.50
N GLY A 165 -3.93 13.61 -12.79
CA GLY A 165 -2.68 14.23 -13.22
C GLY A 165 -2.16 13.66 -14.54
N MET A 166 -2.28 12.35 -14.76
CA MET A 166 -1.89 11.70 -16.01
C MET A 166 -2.77 12.08 -17.20
N ILE A 167 -4.09 12.25 -17.01
CA ILE A 167 -5.01 12.74 -18.05
C ILE A 167 -4.57 14.13 -18.50
N LEU A 168 -4.37 15.05 -17.56
CA LEU A 168 -3.89 16.41 -17.85
C LEU A 168 -2.50 16.41 -18.51
N ALA A 169 -1.59 15.55 -18.05
CA ALA A 169 -0.27 15.41 -18.65
C ALA A 169 -0.37 14.94 -20.12
N LYS A 170 -1.28 14.00 -20.42
CA LYS A 170 -1.51 13.51 -21.78
C LYS A 170 -2.10 14.59 -22.68
N GLU A 171 -3.11 15.32 -22.22
CA GLU A 171 -3.72 16.45 -22.94
C GLU A 171 -2.70 17.55 -23.26
N ASN A 172 -1.73 17.76 -22.36
CA ASN A 172 -0.65 18.72 -22.51
C ASN A 172 0.61 18.16 -23.22
N ASN A 173 0.57 16.93 -23.75
CA ASN A 173 1.69 16.26 -24.40
C ASN A 173 2.97 16.13 -23.54
N MET A 174 2.81 16.01 -22.23
CA MET A 174 3.90 15.93 -21.24
C MET A 174 4.39 14.49 -21.05
N LYS A 175 5.03 13.91 -22.08
CA LYS A 175 5.49 12.50 -22.09
C LYS A 175 6.24 12.08 -20.83
N PHE A 176 7.16 12.91 -20.33
CA PHE A 176 7.92 12.62 -19.10
C PHE A 176 7.00 12.40 -17.89
N TYR A 177 6.02 13.29 -17.69
CA TYR A 177 5.10 13.21 -16.55
C TYR A 177 4.06 12.10 -16.75
N SER A 178 3.64 11.82 -17.99
CA SER A 178 2.82 10.63 -18.26
C SER A 178 3.55 9.33 -17.89
N ALA A 179 4.84 9.20 -18.24
CA ALA A 179 5.66 8.04 -17.85
C ALA A 179 5.87 7.96 -16.33
N HIS A 180 6.12 9.10 -15.69
CA HIS A 180 6.30 9.16 -14.25
C HIS A 180 5.02 8.80 -13.48
N GLY A 181 3.86 9.29 -13.92
CA GLY A 181 2.55 8.91 -13.36
C GLY A 181 2.26 7.42 -13.55
N LEU A 182 2.61 6.82 -14.70
CA LEU A 182 2.50 5.37 -14.89
C LEU A 182 3.37 4.60 -13.88
N ASN A 183 4.60 5.05 -13.63
CA ASN A 183 5.47 4.42 -12.64
C ASN A 183 4.87 4.50 -11.23
N ILE A 184 4.37 5.67 -10.81
CA ILE A 184 3.72 5.82 -9.49
C ILE A 184 2.47 4.93 -9.40
N MET A 185 1.60 4.96 -10.41
CA MET A 185 0.41 4.11 -10.46
C MET A 185 0.77 2.62 -10.34
N ALA A 186 1.79 2.16 -11.06
CA ALA A 186 2.26 0.78 -10.96
C ALA A 186 2.80 0.45 -9.56
N SER A 187 3.56 1.33 -8.92
CA SER A 187 4.01 1.14 -7.53
C SER A 187 2.84 1.00 -6.56
N LEU A 188 1.83 1.88 -6.66
CA LEU A 188 0.63 1.80 -5.83
C LEU A 188 -0.13 0.49 -6.04
N LEU A 189 -0.24 0.02 -7.29
CA LEU A 189 -0.85 -1.28 -7.59
C LEU A 189 -0.04 -2.46 -7.04
N SER A 190 1.29 -2.39 -7.05
CA SER A 190 2.14 -3.41 -6.41
C SER A 190 1.96 -3.44 -4.90
N ILE A 191 1.73 -2.29 -4.25
CA ILE A 191 1.43 -2.23 -2.81
C ILE A 191 0.05 -2.86 -2.51
N LYS A 192 -0.94 -2.66 -3.39
CA LYS A 192 -2.24 -3.38 -3.33
C LYS A 192 -2.12 -4.90 -3.60
N GLY A 193 -0.95 -5.38 -4.02
CA GLY A 193 -0.69 -6.76 -4.40
C GLY A 193 -1.04 -7.12 -5.85
N GLU A 194 -1.53 -6.17 -6.66
CA GLU A 194 -1.86 -6.36 -8.09
C GLU A 194 -0.59 -6.40 -8.96
N ASN A 195 0.33 -7.31 -8.67
CA ASN A 195 1.68 -7.32 -9.24
C ASN A 195 1.70 -7.53 -10.76
N ASP A 196 0.82 -8.38 -11.32
CA ASP A 196 0.74 -8.57 -12.78
C ASP A 196 0.36 -7.28 -13.53
N ARG A 197 -0.66 -6.60 -13.03
CA ARG A 197 -1.12 -5.34 -13.60
C ARG A 197 -0.07 -4.24 -13.40
N SER A 198 0.59 -4.23 -12.26
CA SER A 198 1.70 -3.33 -11.95
C SER A 198 2.85 -3.47 -12.96
N ILE A 199 3.32 -4.70 -13.22
CA ILE A 199 4.39 -5.00 -14.19
C ILE A 199 4.03 -4.45 -15.58
N LEU A 200 2.82 -4.75 -16.09
CA LEU A 200 2.37 -4.26 -17.39
C LEU A 200 2.39 -2.71 -17.48
N ILE A 201 2.07 -2.02 -16.39
CA ILE A 201 2.07 -0.56 -16.34
C ILE A 201 3.50 -0.02 -16.23
N PHE A 202 4.38 -0.66 -15.45
CA PHE A 202 5.80 -0.32 -15.42
C PHE A 202 6.44 -0.47 -16.80
N GLU A 203 6.14 -1.52 -17.56
CA GLU A 203 6.67 -1.71 -18.92
C GLU A 203 6.26 -0.57 -19.87
N LYS A 204 5.03 -0.04 -19.73
CA LYS A 204 4.59 1.15 -20.47
C LYS A 204 5.39 2.38 -20.07
N SER A 205 5.64 2.57 -18.78
CA SER A 205 6.50 3.66 -18.29
C SER A 205 7.93 3.54 -18.84
N LEU A 206 8.51 2.34 -18.78
CA LEU A 206 9.84 2.04 -19.27
C LEU A 206 9.97 2.32 -20.77
N THR A 207 8.95 1.99 -21.56
CA THR A 207 8.92 2.25 -23.01
C THR A 207 9.00 3.75 -23.30
N ILE A 208 8.24 4.58 -22.58
CA ILE A 208 8.30 6.04 -22.77
C ILE A 208 9.65 6.59 -22.31
N PHE A 209 10.22 6.11 -21.20
CA PHE A 209 11.56 6.57 -20.77
C PHE A 209 12.67 6.13 -21.74
N LYS A 210 12.53 4.99 -22.42
CA LYS A 210 13.40 4.60 -23.55
C LYS A 210 13.29 5.58 -24.71
N GLU A 211 12.08 6.00 -25.10
CA GLU A 211 11.90 7.04 -26.14
C GLU A 211 12.56 8.37 -25.75
N LEU A 212 12.45 8.76 -24.47
CA LEU A 212 13.07 9.96 -23.92
C LEU A 212 14.58 9.82 -23.71
N LYS A 213 15.14 8.61 -23.87
CA LYS A 213 16.53 8.25 -23.58
C LYS A 213 16.94 8.50 -22.13
N ASN A 214 15.97 8.48 -21.20
CA ASN A 214 16.19 8.78 -19.80
C ASN A 214 16.70 7.57 -19.02
N LYS A 215 18.01 7.34 -19.03
CA LYS A 215 18.63 6.19 -18.36
C LYS A 215 18.40 6.17 -16.85
N VAL A 216 18.36 7.33 -16.19
CA VAL A 216 18.10 7.45 -14.75
C VAL A 216 16.72 6.89 -14.40
N ARG A 217 15.69 7.30 -15.15
CA ARG A 217 14.32 6.83 -14.93
C ARG A 217 14.12 5.39 -15.40
N MET A 218 14.81 4.95 -16.47
CA MET A 218 14.80 3.55 -16.89
C MET A 218 15.32 2.62 -15.78
N ALA A 219 16.46 2.96 -15.15
CA ALA A 219 17.00 2.18 -14.03
C ALA A 219 16.01 2.11 -12.84
N SER A 220 15.37 3.24 -12.51
CA SER A 220 14.36 3.28 -11.46
C SER A 220 13.14 2.40 -11.76
N VAL A 221 12.64 2.42 -13.00
CA VAL A 221 11.49 1.59 -13.40
C VAL A 221 11.88 0.10 -13.40
N LEU A 222 13.06 -0.24 -13.91
CA LEU A 222 13.57 -1.62 -13.90
C LEU A 222 13.74 -2.17 -12.47
N ASN A 223 14.16 -1.34 -11.53
CA ASN A 223 14.20 -1.71 -10.10
C ASN A 223 12.81 -2.11 -9.59
N ASN A 224 11.79 -1.30 -9.91
CA ASN A 224 10.43 -1.54 -9.46
C ASN A 224 9.80 -2.77 -10.15
N ILE A 225 10.13 -3.01 -11.42
CA ILE A 225 9.75 -4.25 -12.13
C ILE A 225 10.39 -5.45 -11.45
N GLY A 226 11.69 -5.37 -11.13
CA GLY A 226 12.41 -6.44 -10.44
C GLY A 226 11.77 -6.79 -9.10
N GLU A 227 11.42 -5.78 -8.30
CA GLU A 227 10.71 -5.97 -7.04
C GLU A 227 9.31 -6.58 -7.23
N ALA A 228 8.56 -6.16 -8.25
CA ALA A 228 7.26 -6.75 -8.55
C ALA A 228 7.37 -8.23 -8.95
N TYR A 229 8.39 -8.61 -9.73
CA TYR A 229 8.68 -10.01 -10.03
C TYR A 229 9.13 -10.80 -8.79
N ARG A 230 9.93 -10.21 -7.90
CA ARG A 230 10.33 -10.81 -6.63
C ARG A 230 9.13 -11.13 -5.76
N LYS A 231 8.20 -10.17 -5.60
CA LYS A 231 6.94 -10.40 -4.88
C LYS A 231 6.14 -11.54 -5.52
N LYS A 232 6.11 -11.65 -6.84
CA LYS A 232 5.48 -12.79 -7.54
C LYS A 232 6.20 -14.15 -7.38
N GLY A 233 7.44 -14.16 -6.88
CA GLY A 233 8.28 -15.36 -6.82
C GLY A 233 9.02 -15.69 -8.12
N ASP A 234 8.92 -14.85 -9.16
CA ASP A 234 9.70 -15.00 -10.40
C ASP A 234 11.11 -14.40 -10.21
N LEU A 235 11.93 -15.11 -9.44
CA LEU A 235 13.23 -14.62 -8.98
C LEU A 235 14.25 -14.48 -10.13
N ASP A 236 14.11 -15.23 -11.23
CA ASP A 236 14.98 -15.10 -12.40
C ASP A 236 14.74 -13.77 -13.14
N ARG A 237 13.48 -13.43 -13.43
CA ARG A 237 13.15 -12.14 -14.05
C ARG A 237 13.43 -10.97 -13.12
N ALA A 238 13.22 -11.15 -11.81
CA ALA A 238 13.55 -10.15 -10.81
C ALA A 238 15.04 -9.79 -10.87
N LEU A 239 15.90 -10.82 -10.88
CA LEU A 239 17.35 -10.66 -10.96
C LEU A 239 17.78 -9.98 -12.26
N GLU A 240 17.26 -10.41 -13.41
CA GLU A 240 17.58 -9.80 -14.71
C GLU A 240 17.27 -8.30 -14.74
N CYS A 241 16.10 -7.90 -14.22
CA CYS A 241 15.68 -6.50 -14.17
C CYS A 241 16.60 -5.66 -13.28
N LEU A 242 17.02 -6.19 -12.12
CA LEU A 242 17.92 -5.49 -11.20
C LEU A 242 19.34 -5.36 -11.75
N GLU A 243 19.85 -6.40 -12.41
CA GLU A 243 21.16 -6.35 -13.07
C GLU A 243 21.17 -5.31 -14.21
N GLN A 244 20.11 -5.24 -15.02
CA GLN A 244 19.96 -4.18 -16.01
C GLN A 244 19.86 -2.78 -15.37
N SER A 245 19.14 -2.66 -14.26
CA SER A 245 19.06 -1.41 -13.49
C SER A 245 20.43 -0.99 -12.95
N LEU A 246 21.22 -1.94 -12.44
CA LEU A 246 22.58 -1.70 -11.93
C LEU A 246 23.51 -1.24 -13.05
N ALA A 247 23.51 -1.92 -14.20
CA ALA A 247 24.30 -1.53 -15.35
C ALA A 247 23.99 -0.09 -15.80
N LEU A 248 22.70 0.27 -15.95
CA LEU A 248 22.31 1.63 -16.29
C LEU A 248 22.70 2.66 -15.22
N GLY A 249 22.56 2.31 -13.94
CA GLY A 249 22.96 3.15 -12.81
C GLY A 249 24.46 3.45 -12.79
N ASN A 250 25.29 2.47 -13.14
CA ASN A 250 26.73 2.60 -13.26
C ASN A 250 27.10 3.52 -14.43
N GLU A 251 26.42 3.40 -15.58
CA GLU A 251 26.65 4.27 -16.73
C GLU A 251 26.40 5.76 -16.43
N VAL A 252 25.38 6.09 -15.63
CA VAL A 252 25.05 7.49 -15.28
C VAL A 252 25.83 8.02 -14.08
N GLY A 253 26.66 7.18 -13.44
CA GLY A 253 27.50 7.55 -12.30
C GLY A 253 26.68 8.01 -11.09
N ILE A 254 25.59 7.30 -10.79
CA ILE A 254 24.80 7.45 -9.55
C ILE A 254 25.24 6.32 -8.60
N LEU A 255 26.48 6.42 -8.10
CA LEU A 255 27.12 5.42 -7.23
C LEU A 255 26.34 5.19 -5.93
N GLU A 256 25.73 6.25 -5.36
CA GLU A 256 24.92 6.16 -4.14
C GLU A 256 23.71 5.22 -4.27
N LYS A 257 23.27 4.93 -5.51
CA LYS A 257 22.23 3.95 -5.80
C LYS A 257 22.76 2.58 -6.21
N GLY A 258 24.07 2.34 -6.22
CA GLY A 258 24.61 0.98 -6.31
C GLY A 258 24.23 0.18 -5.06
N VAL A 259 24.30 0.85 -3.90
CA VAL A 259 24.01 0.31 -2.56
C VAL A 259 22.61 -0.33 -2.49
N LEU A 260 21.53 0.43 -2.72
CA LEU A 260 20.16 -0.11 -2.69
C LEU A 260 19.95 -1.27 -3.68
N LYS A 261 20.67 -1.29 -4.80
CA LYS A 261 20.58 -2.41 -5.75
C LYS A 261 21.27 -3.66 -5.23
N TYR A 262 22.41 -3.52 -4.53
CA TYR A 262 23.06 -4.65 -3.88
C TYR A 262 22.15 -5.28 -2.83
N ASP A 263 21.45 -4.48 -2.01
CA ASP A 263 20.45 -4.98 -1.07
C ASP A 263 19.39 -5.87 -1.75
N TYR A 264 18.71 -5.36 -2.79
CA TYR A 264 17.71 -6.16 -3.52
C TYR A 264 18.31 -7.42 -4.18
N LEU A 265 19.52 -7.32 -4.73
CA LEU A 265 20.21 -8.46 -5.34
C LEU A 265 20.53 -9.53 -4.29
N ILE A 266 21.07 -9.14 -3.13
CA ILE A 266 21.39 -10.04 -2.02
C ILE A 266 20.12 -10.75 -1.56
N GLN A 267 19.02 -10.01 -1.33
CA GLN A 267 17.74 -10.58 -0.92
C GLN A 267 17.24 -11.64 -1.93
N ILE A 268 17.23 -11.33 -3.22
CA ILE A 268 16.78 -12.28 -4.26
C ILE A 268 17.69 -13.50 -4.32
N LEU A 269 19.00 -13.33 -4.23
CA LEU A 269 19.95 -14.45 -4.29
C LEU A 269 19.82 -15.34 -3.05
N VAL A 270 19.61 -14.75 -1.87
CA VAL A 270 19.27 -15.49 -0.64
C VAL A 270 17.96 -16.26 -0.81
N GLU A 271 16.91 -15.66 -1.36
CA GLU A 271 15.64 -16.35 -1.65
C GLU A 271 15.80 -17.49 -2.68
N LYS A 272 16.71 -17.35 -3.65
CA LYS A 272 17.05 -18.39 -4.64
C LYS A 272 17.93 -19.49 -4.06
N GLY A 273 18.57 -19.26 -2.90
CA GLY A 273 19.59 -20.14 -2.33
C GLY A 273 20.98 -20.02 -2.97
N ASP A 274 21.23 -19.00 -3.80
CA ASP A 274 22.52 -18.71 -4.43
C ASP A 274 23.41 -17.90 -3.48
N LEU A 275 23.85 -18.58 -2.41
CA LEU A 275 24.58 -17.95 -1.31
C LEU A 275 25.98 -17.47 -1.72
N ASP A 276 26.61 -18.10 -2.71
CA ASP A 276 27.94 -17.72 -3.20
C ASP A 276 27.89 -16.32 -3.84
N ARG A 277 26.90 -16.07 -4.71
CA ARG A 277 26.72 -14.73 -5.31
C ARG A 277 26.21 -13.72 -4.31
N ALA A 278 25.33 -14.12 -3.38
CA ALA A 278 24.88 -13.24 -2.30
C ALA A 278 26.08 -12.75 -1.46
N GLN A 279 27.00 -13.65 -1.13
CA GLN A 279 28.23 -13.32 -0.39
C GLN A 279 29.16 -12.41 -1.18
N GLN A 280 29.26 -12.59 -2.50
CA GLN A 280 30.03 -11.69 -3.37
C GLN A 280 29.45 -10.27 -3.35
N TYR A 281 28.13 -10.11 -3.57
CA TYR A 281 27.51 -8.79 -3.52
C TYR A 281 27.54 -8.16 -2.13
N LEU A 282 27.49 -8.96 -1.06
CA LEU A 282 27.68 -8.47 0.30
C LEU A 282 29.10 -7.91 0.50
N HIS A 283 30.11 -8.54 -0.09
CA HIS A 283 31.49 -8.03 -0.07
C HIS A 283 31.63 -6.73 -0.87
N ASP A 284 31.04 -6.66 -2.06
CA ASP A 284 31.04 -5.45 -2.88
C ASP A 284 30.32 -4.29 -2.15
N LEU A 285 29.22 -4.59 -1.44
CA LEU A 285 28.51 -3.64 -0.59
C LEU A 285 29.35 -3.16 0.59
N GLU A 286 30.11 -4.06 1.24
CA GLU A 286 31.03 -3.71 2.33
C GLU A 286 32.13 -2.76 1.84
N GLU A 287 32.74 -3.05 0.68
CA GLU A 287 33.77 -2.20 0.09
C GLU A 287 33.21 -0.81 -0.23
N LEU A 288 32.03 -0.75 -0.87
CA LEU A 288 31.39 0.51 -1.20
C LEU A 288 31.00 1.30 0.05
N ASN A 289 30.50 0.65 1.09
CA ASN A 289 30.20 1.28 2.37
C ASN A 289 31.47 1.88 3.02
N ASN A 290 32.59 1.17 2.96
CA ASN A 290 33.88 1.66 3.46
C ASN A 290 34.38 2.87 2.66
N GLN A 291 34.26 2.84 1.33
CA GLN A 291 34.60 3.98 0.46
C GLN A 291 33.73 5.22 0.78
N LEU A 292 32.47 4.99 1.14
CA LEU A 292 31.50 6.02 1.54
C LEU A 292 31.52 6.32 3.05
N LYS A 293 32.63 5.98 3.73
CA LYS A 293 32.89 6.29 5.16
C LYS A 293 31.79 5.81 6.10
N GLY A 294 31.18 4.65 5.82
CA GLY A 294 30.19 4.03 6.69
C GLY A 294 28.77 4.60 6.57
N LYS A 295 28.49 5.45 5.57
CA LYS A 295 27.15 6.05 5.35
C LYS A 295 26.02 5.01 5.24
N TYR A 296 26.34 3.78 4.82
CA TYR A 296 25.37 2.71 4.58
C TYR A 296 25.60 1.48 5.48
N ASN A 297 26.23 1.69 6.64
CA ASN A 297 26.58 0.60 7.55
C ASN A 297 25.35 -0.18 8.06
N LEU A 298 24.22 0.50 8.29
CA LEU A 298 22.99 -0.14 8.77
C LEU A 298 22.44 -1.14 7.75
N MET A 299 22.46 -0.77 6.46
CA MET A 299 22.02 -1.66 5.39
C MET A 299 22.97 -2.85 5.22
N TYR A 300 24.29 -2.61 5.24
CA TYR A 300 25.28 -3.69 5.22
C TYR A 300 25.08 -4.68 6.38
N LEU A 301 24.86 -4.18 7.61
CA LEU A 301 24.63 -5.04 8.78
C LEU A 301 23.35 -5.86 8.63
N LEU A 302 22.28 -5.24 8.13
CA LEU A 302 21.01 -5.94 7.88
C LEU A 302 21.20 -7.08 6.86
N ASP A 303 21.83 -6.79 5.72
CA ASP A 303 22.06 -7.79 4.67
C ASP A 303 23.01 -8.90 5.13
N LYS A 304 24.01 -8.55 5.93
CA LYS A 304 24.91 -9.52 6.57
C LYS A 304 24.15 -10.45 7.50
N ALA A 305 23.25 -9.93 8.34
CA ALA A 305 22.42 -10.74 9.22
C ALA A 305 21.48 -11.67 8.41
N ILE A 306 20.89 -11.17 7.33
CA ILE A 306 20.04 -11.96 6.43
C ILE A 306 20.83 -13.09 5.78
N VAL A 307 22.06 -12.87 5.32
CA VAL A 307 22.91 -13.94 4.78
C VAL A 307 23.27 -14.95 5.89
N LEU A 308 23.68 -14.48 7.06
CA LEU A 308 24.07 -15.33 8.19
C LEU A 308 22.91 -16.22 8.71
N LYS A 309 21.68 -15.71 8.75
CA LYS A 309 20.51 -16.48 9.23
C LYS A 309 20.26 -17.74 8.39
N THR A 310 20.62 -17.71 7.11
CA THR A 310 20.46 -18.86 6.20
C THR A 310 21.46 -19.98 6.43
N SER A 311 22.54 -19.71 7.18
CA SER A 311 23.53 -20.74 7.54
C SER A 311 22.90 -21.85 8.37
N LEU A 312 23.33 -23.09 8.13
CA LEU A 312 22.96 -24.25 8.94
C LEU A 312 23.70 -24.30 10.29
N ARG A 313 24.69 -23.44 10.50
CA ARG A 313 25.49 -23.42 11.74
C ARG A 313 24.80 -22.55 12.79
N THR A 314 24.52 -23.12 13.96
CA THR A 314 23.93 -22.41 15.11
C THR A 314 24.70 -21.14 15.47
N ARG A 315 26.05 -21.18 15.39
CA ARG A 315 26.90 -20.00 15.66
C ARG A 315 26.63 -18.84 14.70
N ASP A 316 26.35 -19.11 13.43
CA ASP A 316 26.11 -18.05 12.46
C ASP A 316 24.70 -17.47 12.62
N ARG A 317 23.71 -18.31 12.99
CA ARG A 317 22.36 -17.85 13.36
C ARG A 317 22.37 -16.98 14.61
N GLY A 318 23.07 -17.38 15.67
CA GLY A 318 23.20 -16.55 16.87
C GLY A 318 23.86 -15.20 16.59
N LYS A 319 24.84 -15.13 15.67
CA LYS A 319 25.39 -13.84 15.20
C LYS A 319 24.37 -13.02 14.42
N ALA A 320 23.53 -13.64 13.60
CA ALA A 320 22.48 -12.94 12.87
C ALA A 320 21.50 -12.29 13.86
N GLU A 321 21.10 -13.04 14.88
CA GLU A 321 20.25 -12.57 15.97
C GLU A 321 20.87 -11.37 16.72
N GLU A 322 22.14 -11.49 17.16
CA GLU A 322 22.88 -10.39 17.79
C GLU A 322 22.85 -9.11 16.94
N ILE A 323 23.06 -9.24 15.62
CA ILE A 323 23.03 -8.09 14.69
C ILE A 323 21.61 -7.52 14.58
N PHE A 324 20.57 -8.36 14.47
CA PHE A 324 19.19 -7.86 14.43
C PHE A 324 18.81 -7.11 15.70
N VAL A 325 19.13 -7.65 16.88
CA VAL A 325 18.90 -6.98 18.16
C VAL A 325 19.63 -5.64 18.22
N GLN A 326 20.91 -5.61 17.83
CA GLN A 326 21.68 -4.36 17.76
C GLN A 326 21.05 -3.31 16.83
N LEU A 327 20.50 -3.74 15.68
CA LEU A 327 19.81 -2.82 14.77
C LEU A 327 18.54 -2.25 15.43
N LEU A 328 17.80 -3.06 16.19
CA LEU A 328 16.56 -2.66 16.88
C LEU A 328 16.78 -1.74 18.10
N GLU A 329 18.01 -1.66 18.60
CA GLU A 329 18.42 -0.70 19.65
C GLU A 329 18.77 0.68 19.08
N ASN A 330 18.90 0.81 17.76
CA ASN A 330 19.26 2.08 17.13
C ASN A 330 18.04 3.00 16.99
N GLU A 331 18.00 4.07 17.78
CA GLU A 331 16.90 5.04 17.80
C GLU A 331 16.68 5.79 16.47
N ASN A 332 17.70 5.86 15.60
CA ASN A 332 17.63 6.60 14.34
C ASN A 332 17.36 5.70 13.13
N LEU A 333 16.93 4.45 13.34
CA LEU A 333 16.67 3.52 12.26
C LEU A 333 15.34 3.86 11.57
N ASP A 334 15.37 3.99 10.24
CA ASP A 334 14.16 4.14 9.42
C ASP A 334 13.21 2.94 9.62
N TYR A 335 11.91 3.20 9.62
CA TYR A 335 10.86 2.21 9.83
C TYR A 335 10.96 1.02 8.88
N GLU A 336 11.36 1.21 7.62
CA GLU A 336 11.52 0.08 6.69
C GLU A 336 12.58 -0.92 7.18
N PHE A 337 13.70 -0.43 7.72
CA PHE A 337 14.76 -1.26 8.28
C PHE A 337 14.31 -1.92 9.59
N LEU A 338 13.57 -1.22 10.44
CA LEU A 338 13.02 -1.78 11.69
C LEU A 338 12.07 -2.93 11.38
N LEU A 339 11.13 -2.75 10.44
CA LEU A 339 10.21 -3.79 10.02
C LEU A 339 10.96 -5.02 9.49
N ARG A 340 11.97 -4.83 8.63
CA ARG A 340 12.79 -5.94 8.11
C ARG A 340 13.52 -6.67 9.23
N ALA A 341 14.17 -5.95 10.15
CA ALA A 341 14.89 -6.57 11.26
C ALA A 341 13.95 -7.38 12.17
N LEU A 342 12.79 -6.81 12.54
CA LEU A 342 11.77 -7.49 13.35
C LEU A 342 11.27 -8.78 12.68
N LEU A 343 10.92 -8.73 11.38
CA LEU A 343 10.42 -9.91 10.66
C LEU A 343 11.47 -11.03 10.58
N ASN A 344 12.72 -10.67 10.30
CA ASN A 344 13.80 -11.65 10.22
C ASN A 344 14.15 -12.24 11.59
N LEU A 345 14.03 -11.46 12.66
CA LEU A 345 14.21 -11.94 14.02
C LEU A 345 13.06 -12.89 14.43
N CYS A 346 11.81 -12.53 14.14
CA CYS A 346 10.66 -13.43 14.33
C CYS A 346 10.82 -14.75 13.56
N GLU A 347 11.32 -14.72 12.32
CA GLU A 347 11.58 -15.92 11.53
C GLU A 347 12.65 -16.82 12.18
N LEU A 348 13.69 -16.21 12.76
CA LEU A 348 14.76 -16.93 13.46
C LEU A 348 14.24 -17.59 14.74
N LEU A 349 13.52 -16.84 15.57
CA LEU A 349 12.91 -17.35 16.81
C LEU A 349 11.85 -18.41 16.53
N LEU A 350 11.02 -18.25 15.51
CA LEU A 350 10.07 -19.30 15.09
C LEU A 350 10.78 -20.57 14.65
N SER A 351 11.92 -20.44 13.96
CA SER A 351 12.75 -21.59 13.59
C SER A 351 13.37 -22.27 14.80
N GLU A 352 13.79 -21.51 15.81
CA GLU A 352 14.28 -22.04 17.08
C GLU A 352 13.17 -22.77 17.83
N PHE A 353 12.01 -22.15 17.98
CA PHE A 353 10.83 -22.75 18.60
C PHE A 353 10.46 -24.10 17.95
N GLN A 354 10.58 -24.20 16.62
CA GLN A 354 10.38 -25.45 15.88
C GLN A 354 11.39 -26.55 16.22
N MET A 355 12.61 -26.18 16.57
CA MET A 355 13.67 -27.12 16.92
C MET A 355 13.61 -27.53 18.39
N THR A 356 13.28 -26.60 19.29
CA THR A 356 13.38 -26.78 20.74
C THR A 356 12.04 -27.11 21.40
N GLY A 357 10.93 -26.59 20.86
CA GLY A 357 9.61 -26.62 21.50
C GLY A 357 9.51 -25.75 22.75
N ASP A 358 10.44 -24.80 22.94
CA ASP A 358 10.52 -23.96 24.13
C ASP A 358 9.48 -22.84 24.11
N LEU A 359 8.58 -22.84 25.09
CA LEU A 359 7.50 -21.85 25.18
C LEU A 359 8.00 -20.45 25.55
N GLU A 360 9.19 -20.30 26.15
CA GLU A 360 9.77 -18.98 26.43
C GLU A 360 10.00 -18.18 25.14
N VAL A 361 10.35 -18.88 24.05
CA VAL A 361 10.54 -18.28 22.71
C VAL A 361 9.23 -17.67 22.16
N ILE A 362 8.08 -18.22 22.52
CA ILE A 362 6.78 -17.64 22.13
C ILE A 362 6.53 -16.30 22.83
N GLU A 363 6.91 -16.16 24.10
CA GLU A 363 6.78 -14.89 24.82
C GLU A 363 7.66 -13.80 24.20
N GLU A 364 8.86 -14.17 23.73
CA GLU A 364 9.74 -13.28 22.97
C GLU A 364 9.12 -12.85 21.64
N ILE A 365 8.57 -13.81 20.87
CA ILE A 365 7.88 -13.53 19.61
C ILE A 365 6.68 -12.61 19.83
N ASP A 366 5.88 -12.82 20.88
CA ASP A 366 4.75 -11.96 21.21
C ASP A 366 5.20 -10.51 21.49
N SER A 367 6.33 -10.33 22.19
CA SER A 367 6.93 -9.01 22.41
C SER A 367 7.34 -8.34 21.10
N LEU A 368 7.95 -9.09 20.17
CA LEU A 368 8.33 -8.59 18.85
C LEU A 368 7.11 -8.24 17.99
N ILE A 369 6.03 -9.02 18.06
CA ILE A 369 4.78 -8.74 17.34
C ILE A 369 4.16 -7.41 17.80
N VAL A 370 4.16 -7.14 19.11
CA VAL A 370 3.67 -5.85 19.63
C VAL A 370 4.50 -4.69 19.06
N ARG A 371 5.83 -4.82 19.04
CA ARG A 371 6.70 -3.82 18.40
C ARG A 371 6.45 -3.71 16.90
N LEU A 372 6.22 -4.84 16.21
CA LEU A 372 5.97 -4.88 14.77
C LEU A 372 4.67 -4.16 14.41
N LEU A 373 3.60 -4.34 15.20
CA LEU A 373 2.32 -3.63 15.03
C LEU A 373 2.47 -2.12 15.25
N ASP A 374 3.16 -1.70 16.33
CA ASP A 374 3.41 -0.29 16.63
C ASP A 374 4.19 0.41 15.51
N ILE A 375 5.26 -0.23 15.01
CA ILE A 375 6.04 0.31 13.89
C ILE A 375 5.24 0.29 12.59
N ALA A 376 4.47 -0.76 12.31
CA ALA A 376 3.63 -0.83 11.12
C ALA A 376 2.56 0.25 11.11
N GLU A 377 1.98 0.59 12.26
CA GLU A 377 1.03 1.69 12.42
C GLU A 377 1.70 3.05 12.20
N LYS A 378 2.83 3.32 12.87
CA LYS A 378 3.60 4.57 12.73
C LYS A 378 4.16 4.82 11.33
N SER A 379 4.46 3.75 10.61
CA SER A 379 4.95 3.79 9.22
C SER A 379 3.84 3.67 8.18
N HIS A 380 2.57 3.58 8.61
CA HIS A 380 1.41 3.39 7.74
C HIS A 380 1.51 2.18 6.80
N SER A 381 2.28 1.16 7.22
CA SER A 381 2.48 -0.08 6.48
C SER A 381 1.36 -1.08 6.79
N TYR A 382 0.14 -0.76 6.36
CA TYR A 382 -1.07 -1.53 6.67
C TYR A 382 -1.07 -2.97 6.13
N TRP A 383 -0.30 -3.25 5.08
CA TRP A 383 -0.09 -4.62 4.61
C TRP A 383 0.64 -5.47 5.66
N ILE A 384 1.72 -4.95 6.22
CA ILE A 384 2.46 -5.63 7.30
C ILE A 384 1.58 -5.77 8.53
N MET A 385 0.79 -4.75 8.86
CA MET A 385 -0.14 -4.79 9.98
C MET A 385 -1.17 -5.93 9.83
N GLY A 386 -1.83 -6.04 8.66
CA GLY A 386 -2.79 -7.11 8.39
C GLY A 386 -2.16 -8.51 8.38
N GLU A 387 -0.97 -8.68 7.81
CA GLU A 387 -0.25 -9.96 7.86
C GLU A 387 0.28 -10.28 9.28
N THR A 388 0.56 -9.27 10.11
CA THR A 388 0.95 -9.45 11.51
C THR A 388 -0.24 -9.95 12.34
N TYR A 389 -1.45 -9.44 12.09
CA TYR A 389 -2.67 -10.02 12.68
C TYR A 389 -2.86 -11.49 12.29
N LEU A 390 -2.58 -11.86 11.03
CA LEU A 390 -2.61 -13.27 10.63
C LEU A 390 -1.56 -14.12 11.36
N LEU A 391 -0.35 -13.59 11.56
CA LEU A 391 0.69 -14.26 12.34
C LEU A 391 0.24 -14.46 13.79
N GLU A 392 -0.28 -13.42 14.44
CA GLU A 392 -0.78 -13.49 15.80
C GLU A 392 -2.00 -14.42 15.92
N THR A 393 -2.89 -14.46 14.92
CA THR A 393 -3.99 -15.45 14.84
C THR A 393 -3.44 -16.86 14.89
N LYS A 394 -2.42 -17.17 14.07
CA LYS A 394 -1.83 -18.52 14.01
C LYS A 394 -1.13 -18.89 15.34
N LEU A 395 -0.51 -17.93 16.03
CA LEU A 395 0.03 -18.14 17.38
C LEU A 395 -1.08 -18.36 18.43
N ALA A 396 -2.18 -17.60 18.35
CA ALA A 396 -3.33 -17.81 19.23
C ALA A 396 -3.94 -19.20 19.05
N LEU A 397 -3.99 -19.72 17.81
CA LEU A 397 -4.42 -21.09 17.52
C LEU A 397 -3.48 -22.15 18.13
N LEU A 398 -2.16 -21.93 18.12
CA LEU A 398 -1.23 -22.82 18.84
C LEU A 398 -1.56 -22.92 20.33
N SER A 399 -1.87 -21.79 20.94
CA SER A 399 -2.27 -21.66 22.35
C SER A 399 -3.74 -22.05 22.60
N LEU A 400 -4.46 -22.53 21.58
CA LEU A 400 -5.88 -22.94 21.62
C LEU A 400 -6.84 -21.82 22.06
N ASP A 401 -6.51 -20.56 21.81
CA ASP A 401 -7.38 -19.42 22.03
C ASP A 401 -8.15 -19.03 20.75
N LEU A 402 -9.21 -19.79 20.47
CA LEU A 402 -10.06 -19.59 19.29
C LEU A 402 -10.77 -18.23 19.27
N ASN A 403 -11.12 -17.70 20.45
CA ASN A 403 -11.79 -16.41 20.55
C ASN A 403 -10.84 -15.26 20.18
N LYS A 404 -9.61 -15.29 20.69
CA LYS A 404 -8.56 -14.35 20.29
C LYS A 404 -8.26 -14.47 18.80
N ALA A 405 -8.12 -15.69 18.27
CA ALA A 405 -7.85 -15.93 16.86
C ALA A 405 -8.91 -15.31 15.93
N ARG A 406 -10.19 -15.50 16.23
CA ARG A 406 -11.31 -14.89 15.47
C ARG A 406 -11.28 -13.37 15.53
N ARG A 407 -11.10 -12.78 16.71
CA ARG A 407 -11.03 -11.32 16.86
C ARG A 407 -9.90 -10.71 16.03
N LEU A 408 -8.72 -11.32 16.04
CA LEU A 408 -7.56 -10.86 15.28
C LEU A 408 -7.80 -10.95 13.75
N LEU A 409 -8.49 -12.00 13.28
CA LEU A 409 -8.87 -12.12 11.87
C LEU A 409 -9.82 -10.99 11.45
N THR A 410 -10.83 -10.68 12.26
CA THR A 410 -11.74 -9.56 12.01
C THR A 410 -10.97 -8.24 11.94
N GLN A 411 -10.10 -7.97 12.92
CA GLN A 411 -9.27 -6.76 12.95
C GLN A 411 -8.35 -6.63 11.72
N GLY A 412 -7.67 -7.71 11.35
CA GLY A 412 -6.81 -7.74 10.17
C GLY A 412 -7.59 -7.48 8.87
N GLN A 413 -8.78 -8.07 8.73
CA GLN A 413 -9.63 -7.87 7.56
C GLN A 413 -10.12 -6.42 7.47
N GLU A 414 -10.60 -5.84 8.58
CA GLU A 414 -11.09 -4.46 8.63
C GLU A 414 -10.00 -3.45 8.22
N ILE A 415 -8.77 -3.64 8.69
CA ILE A 415 -7.63 -2.79 8.31
C ILE A 415 -7.32 -2.93 6.82
N ALA A 416 -7.26 -4.16 6.32
CA ALA A 416 -7.00 -4.39 4.90
C ALA A 416 -8.08 -3.74 4.02
N GLU A 417 -9.34 -3.80 4.41
CA GLU A 417 -10.45 -3.16 3.69
C GLU A 417 -10.40 -1.63 3.76
N ARG A 418 -10.16 -1.07 4.96
CA ARG A 418 -10.10 0.37 5.20
C ARG A 418 -9.06 1.06 4.31
N TYR A 419 -7.91 0.42 4.10
CA TYR A 419 -6.81 0.96 3.30
C TYR A 419 -6.75 0.40 1.87
N GLY A 420 -7.82 -0.24 1.41
CA GLY A 420 -7.95 -0.67 0.01
C GLY A 420 -7.01 -1.81 -0.39
N LEU A 421 -6.51 -2.60 0.57
CA LEU A 421 -5.69 -3.80 0.37
C LEU A 421 -6.56 -5.03 0.10
N LYS A 422 -7.31 -4.97 -1.00
CA LYS A 422 -8.35 -5.95 -1.33
C LYS A 422 -7.88 -7.42 -1.31
N LEU A 423 -6.74 -7.73 -1.93
CA LEU A 423 -6.25 -9.10 -2.01
C LEU A 423 -5.93 -9.66 -0.61
N LEU A 424 -5.37 -8.82 0.26
CA LEU A 424 -5.12 -9.18 1.66
C LEU A 424 -6.42 -9.40 2.43
N ALA A 425 -7.41 -8.53 2.25
CA ALA A 425 -8.72 -8.71 2.88
C ALA A 425 -9.37 -10.04 2.49
N ILE A 426 -9.30 -10.43 1.20
CA ILE A 426 -9.83 -11.72 0.74
C ILE A 426 -9.05 -12.88 1.35
N LYS A 427 -7.71 -12.80 1.38
CA LYS A 427 -6.86 -13.82 2.03
C LYS A 427 -7.27 -14.04 3.49
N ILE A 428 -7.39 -12.95 4.26
CA ILE A 428 -7.77 -13.00 5.67
C ILE A 428 -9.18 -13.58 5.84
N SER A 429 -10.12 -13.16 4.98
CA SER A 429 -11.49 -13.69 5.03
C SER A 429 -11.54 -15.20 4.75
N ASN A 430 -10.75 -15.69 3.80
CA ASN A 430 -10.64 -17.13 3.50
C ASN A 430 -10.02 -17.93 4.66
N GLU A 431 -8.98 -17.40 5.32
CA GLU A 431 -8.41 -18.00 6.54
C GLU A 431 -9.46 -18.08 7.65
N HIS A 432 -10.32 -17.07 7.76
CA HIS A 432 -11.41 -17.08 8.73
C HIS A 432 -12.50 -18.10 8.37
N ASP A 433 -12.87 -18.24 7.09
CA ASP A 433 -13.81 -19.27 6.64
C ASP A 433 -13.28 -20.69 6.86
N GLU A 434 -11.98 -20.89 6.65
CA GLU A 434 -11.31 -22.17 6.91
C GLU A 434 -11.27 -22.49 8.40
N LEU A 435 -10.97 -21.51 9.26
CA LEU A 435 -11.02 -21.68 10.71
C LEU A 435 -12.42 -22.12 11.18
N LEU A 436 -13.49 -21.54 10.62
CA LEU A 436 -14.86 -21.91 10.95
C LEU A 436 -15.17 -23.37 10.61
N LYS A 437 -14.73 -23.85 9.44
CA LYS A 437 -14.90 -25.26 9.04
C LYS A 437 -14.15 -26.22 9.95
N GLN A 438 -13.04 -25.76 10.54
CA GLN A 438 -12.17 -26.56 11.39
C GLN A 438 -12.51 -26.47 12.89
N LEU A 439 -13.57 -25.76 13.31
CA LEU A 439 -13.88 -25.55 14.73
C LEU A 439 -13.96 -26.86 15.53
N ASN A 440 -14.71 -27.85 15.04
CA ASN A 440 -14.84 -29.14 15.71
C ASN A 440 -13.47 -29.87 15.86
N MET A 441 -12.58 -29.72 14.87
CA MET A 441 -11.23 -30.29 14.95
C MET A 441 -10.43 -29.60 16.06
N TRP A 442 -10.45 -28.27 16.13
CA TRP A 442 -9.76 -27.51 17.16
C TRP A 442 -10.31 -27.76 18.57
N GLU A 443 -11.63 -27.94 18.70
CA GLU A 443 -12.27 -28.35 19.96
C GLU A 443 -11.80 -29.74 20.41
N ASN A 444 -11.76 -30.71 19.50
CA ASN A 444 -11.21 -32.04 19.79
C ASN A 444 -9.72 -32.00 20.17
N LEU A 445 -8.93 -31.10 19.56
CA LEU A 445 -7.51 -30.90 19.89
C LEU A 445 -7.30 -30.25 21.25
N LYS A 446 -8.29 -29.52 21.77
CA LYS A 446 -8.29 -28.96 23.13
C LYS A 446 -8.60 -30.00 24.18
N GLU A 447 -9.45 -30.97 23.85
CA GLU A 447 -9.85 -32.05 24.76
C GLU A 447 -8.85 -33.22 24.79
N SER A 448 -8.26 -33.56 23.64
CA SER A 448 -7.15 -34.49 23.56
C SER A 448 -5.87 -33.75 23.93
N THR A 449 -5.00 -34.33 24.77
CA THR A 449 -3.67 -33.78 25.08
C THR A 449 -2.74 -33.86 23.86
N SER A 450 -3.13 -33.20 22.76
CA SER A 450 -2.44 -33.16 21.47
C SER A 450 -1.06 -32.56 21.62
N SER A 451 -0.08 -33.12 20.92
CA SER A 451 1.31 -32.67 21.03
C SER A 451 1.47 -31.30 20.38
N LEU A 452 2.35 -30.47 20.94
CA LEU A 452 2.70 -29.15 20.39
C LEU A 452 3.10 -29.25 18.91
N LYS A 453 3.78 -30.34 18.55
CA LYS A 453 4.21 -30.65 17.18
C LYS A 453 3.04 -30.83 16.21
N GLU A 454 1.99 -31.54 16.60
CA GLU A 454 0.78 -31.69 15.77
C GLU A 454 0.11 -30.34 15.54
N ARG A 455 0.00 -29.50 16.58
CA ARG A 455 -0.59 -28.16 16.46
C ARG A 455 0.21 -27.25 15.52
N MET A 456 1.53 -27.37 15.53
CA MET A 456 2.43 -26.58 14.67
C MET A 456 2.31 -26.92 13.18
N GLU A 457 2.03 -28.18 12.84
CA GLU A 457 1.79 -28.57 11.44
C GLU A 457 0.49 -27.96 10.90
N PHE A 458 -0.53 -27.77 11.73
CA PHE A 458 -1.82 -27.20 11.30
C PHE A 458 -1.80 -25.68 11.09
N THR A 459 -1.00 -24.93 11.86
CA THR A 459 -1.05 -23.45 11.80
C THR A 459 -0.31 -22.84 10.61
N ARG A 460 0.62 -23.59 9.98
CA ARG A 460 1.48 -23.12 8.87
C ARG A 460 2.22 -21.81 9.18
N LEU A 461 2.72 -21.68 10.41
CA LEU A 461 3.40 -20.46 10.90
C LEU A 461 4.65 -20.09 10.09
N SER A 462 5.47 -21.08 9.69
CA SER A 462 6.66 -20.82 8.85
C SER A 462 6.31 -20.19 7.53
N GLU A 463 5.26 -20.71 6.87
CA GLU A 463 4.80 -20.18 5.60
C GLU A 463 4.32 -18.73 5.76
N GLN A 464 3.62 -18.42 6.86
CA GLN A 464 3.15 -17.07 7.14
C GLN A 464 4.31 -16.08 7.32
N ILE A 465 5.31 -16.39 8.18
CA ILE A 465 6.45 -15.48 8.39
C ILE A 465 7.32 -15.37 7.14
N GLU A 466 7.52 -16.46 6.39
CA GLU A 466 8.25 -16.44 5.12
C GLU A 466 7.56 -15.52 4.10
N ASN A 467 6.24 -15.61 3.99
CA ASN A 467 5.44 -14.74 3.12
C ASN A 467 5.57 -13.26 3.53
N MET A 468 5.62 -12.98 4.84
CA MET A 468 5.83 -11.63 5.37
C MET A 468 7.23 -11.10 5.05
N THR A 469 8.29 -11.87 5.37
CA THR A 469 9.69 -11.50 5.10
C THR A 469 9.92 -11.24 3.61
N ARG A 470 9.36 -12.11 2.75
CA ARG A 470 9.55 -12.01 1.30
C ARG A 470 8.53 -11.09 0.61
N ARG A 471 7.52 -10.59 1.32
CA ARG A 471 6.39 -9.83 0.76
C ARG A 471 5.75 -10.55 -0.45
N ARG A 472 5.53 -11.86 -0.32
CA ARG A 472 5.04 -12.71 -1.43
C ARG A 472 3.66 -12.28 -1.91
N HIS A 473 3.43 -12.50 -3.21
CA HIS A 473 2.17 -12.29 -3.87
C HIS A 473 1.09 -13.14 -3.19
N ILE A 474 -0.06 -12.51 -2.96
CA ILE A 474 -1.21 -13.17 -2.38
C ILE A 474 -1.92 -13.93 -3.50
N GLU A 475 -1.74 -15.25 -3.55
CA GLU A 475 -2.60 -16.10 -4.35
C GLU A 475 -3.98 -16.15 -3.70
N VAL A 476 -4.93 -15.47 -4.33
CA VAL A 476 -6.32 -15.50 -3.89
C VAL A 476 -7.02 -16.66 -4.62
N PRO A 477 -7.57 -17.66 -3.91
CA PRO A 477 -8.47 -18.65 -4.50
C PRO A 477 -9.57 -17.92 -5.28
N GLY A 478 -10.00 -18.46 -6.42
CA GLY A 478 -11.06 -17.84 -7.22
C GLY A 478 -12.24 -17.39 -6.36
N LEU A 479 -12.62 -16.11 -6.46
CA LEU A 479 -13.77 -15.56 -5.76
C LEU A 479 -15.03 -16.24 -6.32
N LEU A 480 -15.61 -17.12 -5.52
CA LEU A 480 -16.88 -17.76 -5.84
C LEU A 480 -17.98 -16.93 -5.19
N ASN A 481 -19.02 -16.65 -5.96
CA ASN A 481 -20.22 -16.03 -5.39
C ASN A 481 -20.79 -16.95 -4.32
N GLU A 482 -21.27 -16.37 -3.23
CA GLU A 482 -22.11 -17.08 -2.28
C GLU A 482 -23.53 -17.25 -2.84
N ASP A 483 -24.22 -18.28 -2.36
CA ASP A 483 -25.63 -18.53 -2.65
C ASP A 483 -26.48 -17.95 -1.51
N PRO A 484 -27.32 -16.92 -1.77
CA PRO A 484 -28.16 -16.32 -0.76
C PRO A 484 -29.22 -17.33 -0.31
N VAL A 485 -29.48 -17.39 1.00
CA VAL A 485 -30.52 -18.27 1.56
C VAL A 485 -31.62 -17.45 2.23
N PHE A 486 -31.23 -16.52 3.12
CA PHE A 486 -32.19 -15.75 3.89
C PHE A 486 -31.62 -14.37 4.25
N LEU A 487 -32.41 -13.32 4.08
CA LEU A 487 -32.06 -11.97 4.52
C LEU A 487 -33.17 -11.47 5.44
N PHE A 488 -32.81 -11.01 6.63
CA PHE A 488 -33.77 -10.46 7.57
C PHE A 488 -33.18 -9.30 8.36
N ILE A 489 -34.05 -8.40 8.80
CA ILE A 489 -33.70 -7.20 9.56
C ILE A 489 -34.47 -7.28 10.87
N VAL A 490 -33.75 -7.19 11.98
CA VAL A 490 -34.33 -7.16 13.33
C VAL A 490 -34.08 -5.81 13.98
N SER A 491 -34.98 -5.38 14.85
CA SER A 491 -34.73 -4.24 15.73
C SER A 491 -33.69 -4.60 16.80
N GLU A 492 -33.13 -3.58 17.47
CA GLU A 492 -32.33 -3.78 18.68
C GLU A 492 -33.03 -4.65 19.73
N GLY A 493 -34.36 -4.62 19.83
CA GLY A 493 -35.13 -5.48 20.74
C GLY A 493 -35.34 -6.92 20.25
N GLY A 494 -34.59 -7.40 19.25
CA GLY A 494 -34.69 -8.75 18.69
C GLY A 494 -35.96 -9.02 17.85
N ARG A 495 -36.76 -7.99 17.56
CA ARG A 495 -38.02 -8.15 16.81
C ARG A 495 -37.74 -8.12 15.30
N PRO A 496 -38.18 -9.11 14.51
CA PRO A 496 -38.09 -9.02 13.06
C PRO A 496 -38.96 -7.85 12.53
N ILE A 497 -38.37 -7.07 11.64
CA ILE A 497 -39.02 -5.96 10.93
C ILE A 497 -39.20 -6.32 9.46
N PHE A 498 -38.26 -7.04 8.88
CA PHE A 498 -38.30 -7.43 7.48
C PHE A 498 -37.64 -8.80 7.32
N SER A 499 -38.15 -9.65 6.43
CA SER A 499 -37.50 -10.90 6.06
C SER A 499 -37.84 -11.29 4.63
N ILE A 500 -36.89 -11.95 3.97
CA ILE A 500 -37.06 -12.52 2.64
C ILE A 500 -36.26 -13.82 2.55
N SER A 501 -36.91 -14.87 2.04
CA SER A 501 -36.25 -16.11 1.64
C SER A 501 -35.90 -16.09 0.16
N PHE A 502 -34.71 -16.57 -0.15
CA PHE A 502 -34.26 -16.79 -1.53
C PHE A 502 -34.42 -18.25 -1.97
N GLU A 503 -34.69 -19.17 -1.03
CA GLU A 503 -34.99 -20.58 -1.32
C GLU A 503 -36.49 -20.85 -1.26
N GLU A 504 -37.01 -21.67 -2.19
CA GLU A 504 -38.42 -22.08 -2.23
C GLU A 504 -38.81 -23.10 -1.14
N ASN A 505 -37.82 -23.69 -0.44
CA ASN A 505 -38.02 -24.76 0.53
C ASN A 505 -38.31 -24.21 1.95
N GLN A 506 -39.58 -24.28 2.38
CA GLN A 506 -40.05 -23.88 3.72
C GLN A 506 -39.42 -24.67 4.90
N SER A 507 -38.77 -25.82 4.65
CA SER A 507 -38.20 -26.66 5.71
C SER A 507 -37.03 -26.00 6.46
N PHE A 508 -36.29 -25.10 5.81
CA PHE A 508 -35.18 -24.38 6.45
C PHE A 508 -35.68 -23.24 7.34
N GLU A 509 -36.75 -22.54 6.91
CA GLU A 509 -37.45 -21.55 7.72
C GLU A 509 -37.94 -22.16 9.03
N ASP A 510 -38.62 -23.31 9.01
CA ASP A 510 -39.13 -23.98 10.22
C ASP A 510 -38.02 -24.33 11.25
N TYR A 511 -36.82 -24.71 10.77
CA TYR A 511 -35.67 -24.98 11.62
C TYR A 511 -35.06 -23.70 12.22
N LEU A 512 -34.99 -22.61 11.44
CA LEU A 512 -34.52 -21.30 11.90
C LEU A 512 -35.49 -20.63 12.89
N PHE A 513 -36.78 -20.68 12.61
CA PHE A 513 -37.81 -20.04 13.42
C PHE A 513 -38.08 -20.77 14.75
N GLY A 514 -37.83 -22.08 14.84
CA GLY A 514 -38.15 -22.88 16.03
C GLY A 514 -37.15 -22.80 17.20
N GLY A 515 -35.88 -22.50 16.95
CA GLY A 515 -34.85 -22.49 18.01
C GLY A 515 -33.73 -21.46 17.85
N PHE A 516 -33.41 -21.07 16.61
CA PHE A 516 -32.34 -20.12 16.34
C PHE A 516 -32.75 -18.68 16.67
N PHE A 517 -34.00 -18.26 16.44
CA PHE A 517 -34.49 -16.95 16.91
C PHE A 517 -34.54 -16.83 18.45
N THR A 518 -34.81 -17.92 19.17
CA THR A 518 -34.74 -17.93 20.64
C THR A 518 -33.30 -17.76 21.12
N ALA A 519 -32.34 -18.40 20.46
CA ALA A 519 -30.92 -18.23 20.73
C ALA A 519 -30.42 -16.83 20.34
N ILE A 520 -30.84 -16.29 19.19
CA ILE A 520 -30.53 -14.93 18.75
C ILE A 520 -31.08 -13.91 19.75
N ASN A 521 -32.32 -14.05 20.23
CA ASN A 521 -32.85 -13.11 21.22
C ASN A 521 -32.01 -13.11 22.52
N SER A 522 -31.55 -14.28 22.96
CA SER A 522 -30.59 -14.37 24.08
C SER A 522 -29.22 -13.78 23.77
N PHE A 523 -28.78 -13.80 22.51
CA PHE A 523 -27.45 -13.36 22.06
C PHE A 523 -27.40 -11.86 21.76
N VAL A 524 -28.47 -11.32 21.15
CA VAL A 524 -28.71 -9.90 20.90
C VAL A 524 -28.73 -9.16 22.24
N ASP A 525 -29.34 -9.77 23.27
CA ASP A 525 -29.39 -9.25 24.63
C ASP A 525 -28.01 -9.15 25.33
N GLU A 526 -26.99 -9.91 24.88
CA GLU A 526 -25.66 -9.94 25.52
C GLU A 526 -24.58 -9.16 24.75
N LYS A 527 -24.75 -8.88 23.44
CA LYS A 527 -23.71 -8.34 22.54
C LYS A 527 -24.16 -7.13 21.70
N PHE A 528 -24.97 -6.25 22.30
CA PHE A 528 -25.66 -5.13 21.64
C PHE A 528 -24.81 -4.15 20.82
N SER A 529 -23.51 -3.96 21.09
CA SER A 529 -22.75 -2.84 20.49
C SER A 529 -21.90 -3.18 19.26
N GLU A 530 -21.59 -4.46 19.01
CA GLU A 530 -20.50 -4.83 18.06
C GLU A 530 -20.98 -5.65 16.84
N GLY A 531 -22.23 -6.11 16.80
CA GLY A 531 -22.69 -7.06 15.76
C GLY A 531 -22.05 -8.45 15.90
N LEU A 532 -22.28 -9.33 14.91
CA LEU A 532 -21.65 -10.65 14.82
C LEU A 532 -20.92 -10.76 13.48
N ASP A 533 -19.58 -10.85 13.52
CA ASP A 533 -18.77 -10.90 12.29
C ASP A 533 -19.17 -12.08 11.41
N ARG A 534 -19.14 -13.32 11.91
CA ARG A 534 -19.63 -14.52 11.20
C ARG A 534 -19.85 -15.73 12.09
N VAL A 535 -20.90 -16.51 11.84
CA VAL A 535 -21.13 -17.82 12.49
C VAL A 535 -21.58 -18.85 11.46
N SER A 536 -20.92 -20.01 11.45
CA SER A 536 -21.26 -21.13 10.56
C SER A 536 -22.07 -22.20 11.27
N PHE A 537 -23.08 -22.76 10.59
CA PHE A 537 -23.86 -23.92 11.03
C PHE A 537 -24.16 -24.84 9.85
N GLY A 538 -23.46 -25.97 9.81
CA GLY A 538 -23.46 -26.84 8.62
C GLY A 538 -22.83 -26.12 7.43
N GLU A 539 -23.56 -26.06 6.31
CA GLU A 539 -23.13 -25.37 5.08
C GLU A 539 -23.49 -23.87 5.04
N HIS A 540 -24.21 -23.38 6.06
CA HIS A 540 -24.72 -22.02 6.11
C HIS A 540 -23.84 -21.14 6.98
N THR A 541 -23.68 -19.88 6.58
CA THR A 541 -23.00 -18.85 7.36
C THR A 541 -23.94 -17.66 7.58
N LEU A 542 -24.03 -17.18 8.81
CA LEU A 542 -24.74 -15.97 9.21
C LEU A 542 -23.74 -14.82 9.39
N LEU A 543 -24.05 -13.68 8.77
CA LEU A 543 -23.49 -12.37 9.09
C LEU A 543 -24.55 -11.54 9.81
N MET A 544 -24.16 -10.80 10.84
CA MET A 544 -25.04 -9.85 11.53
C MET A 544 -24.35 -8.50 11.67
N ASN A 545 -24.77 -7.54 10.86
CA ASN A 545 -24.20 -6.21 10.83
C ASN A 545 -25.08 -5.24 11.63
N SER A 546 -24.45 -4.51 12.55
CA SER A 546 -25.13 -3.46 13.31
C SER A 546 -25.42 -2.25 12.44
N LEU A 547 -26.67 -1.81 12.47
CA LEU A 547 -27.21 -0.65 11.76
C LEU A 547 -28.23 0.05 12.67
N SER A 548 -27.77 0.63 13.77
CA SER A 548 -28.64 1.25 14.81
C SER A 548 -29.83 2.04 14.21
N PRO A 549 -31.09 1.73 14.57
CA PRO A 549 -31.55 0.83 15.63
C PRO A 549 -31.87 -0.62 15.17
N PHE A 550 -31.24 -1.09 14.11
CA PHE A 550 -31.47 -2.37 13.46
C PHE A 550 -30.22 -3.25 13.42
N PHE A 551 -30.42 -4.54 13.18
CA PHE A 551 -29.38 -5.44 12.70
C PHE A 551 -29.81 -6.04 11.37
N ILE A 552 -28.89 -6.05 10.40
CA ILE A 552 -29.08 -6.76 9.14
C ILE A 552 -28.42 -8.12 9.25
N CYS A 553 -29.23 -9.16 9.09
CA CYS A 553 -28.83 -10.55 9.18
C CYS A 553 -28.90 -11.21 7.80
N TYR A 554 -27.79 -11.77 7.33
CA TYR A 554 -27.70 -12.43 6.02
C TYR A 554 -27.15 -13.84 6.17
N ILE A 555 -27.92 -14.81 5.66
CA ILE A 555 -27.59 -16.24 5.64
C ILE A 555 -27.31 -16.65 4.20
N PHE A 556 -26.16 -17.29 3.99
CA PHE A 556 -25.72 -17.76 2.67
C PHE A 556 -24.89 -19.04 2.77
N LYS A 557 -24.63 -19.66 1.62
CA LYS A 557 -23.66 -20.75 1.44
C LYS A 557 -22.48 -20.25 0.60
N GLY A 558 -21.25 -20.56 0.97
CA GLY A 558 -20.05 -20.17 0.19
C GLY A 558 -19.11 -19.21 0.92
N GLN A 559 -18.37 -18.38 0.16
CA GLN A 559 -17.32 -17.49 0.69
C GLN A 559 -17.93 -16.26 1.39
N SER A 560 -17.45 -15.96 2.60
CA SER A 560 -18.00 -14.85 3.38
C SER A 560 -17.59 -13.47 2.87
N TYR A 561 -16.44 -13.36 2.19
CA TYR A 561 -15.93 -12.07 1.76
C TYR A 561 -16.92 -11.35 0.83
N VAL A 562 -17.42 -12.04 -0.19
CA VAL A 562 -18.37 -11.46 -1.16
C VAL A 562 -19.71 -11.13 -0.48
N ALA A 563 -20.17 -12.02 0.40
CA ALA A 563 -21.35 -11.81 1.21
C ALA A 563 -21.26 -10.53 2.07
N GLN A 564 -20.13 -10.32 2.75
CA GLN A 564 -19.88 -9.12 3.55
C GLN A 564 -19.89 -7.85 2.69
N GLN A 565 -19.28 -7.88 1.50
CA GLN A 565 -19.31 -6.74 0.58
C GLN A 565 -20.75 -6.42 0.10
N ARG A 566 -21.57 -7.44 -0.17
CA ARG A 566 -22.99 -7.25 -0.55
C ARG A 566 -23.81 -6.64 0.58
N VAL A 567 -23.68 -7.19 1.78
CA VAL A 567 -24.40 -6.67 2.95
C VAL A 567 -24.00 -5.23 3.25
N ARG A 568 -22.71 -4.89 3.18
CA ARG A 568 -22.26 -3.50 3.36
C ARG A 568 -22.79 -2.56 2.28
N TYR A 569 -22.80 -2.99 1.03
CA TYR A 569 -23.39 -2.19 -0.06
C TYR A 569 -24.90 -1.99 0.14
N PHE A 570 -25.62 -3.03 0.57
CA PHE A 570 -27.04 -2.95 0.92
C PHE A 570 -27.28 -1.96 2.07
N ILE A 571 -26.48 -2.03 3.14
CA ILE A 571 -26.52 -1.09 4.27
C ILE A 571 -26.32 0.34 3.79
N ASP A 572 -25.26 0.60 3.00
CA ASP A 572 -24.97 1.94 2.46
C ASP A 572 -26.14 2.50 1.64
N LYS A 573 -26.77 1.66 0.80
CA LYS A 573 -27.93 2.08 0.00
C LYS A 573 -29.16 2.38 0.84
N ILE A 574 -29.43 1.57 1.86
CA ILE A 574 -30.56 1.82 2.78
C ILE A 574 -30.31 3.08 3.62
N GLN A 575 -29.09 3.28 4.12
CA GLN A 575 -28.75 4.45 4.95
C GLN A 575 -28.81 5.76 4.16
N ASN A 576 -28.38 5.75 2.90
CA ASN A 576 -28.34 6.95 2.06
C ASN A 576 -29.67 7.25 1.37
N ASP A 577 -30.67 6.36 1.44
CA ASP A 577 -32.03 6.59 0.95
C ASP A 577 -32.94 7.03 2.11
N GLU A 578 -33.14 8.34 2.23
CA GLU A 578 -33.92 8.94 3.30
C GLU A 578 -35.38 8.42 3.33
N GLN A 579 -35.97 8.10 2.18
CA GLN A 579 -37.35 7.62 2.11
C GLN A 579 -37.46 6.20 2.65
N VAL A 580 -36.55 5.31 2.22
CA VAL A 580 -36.49 3.93 2.72
C VAL A 580 -36.23 3.94 4.22
N TRP A 581 -35.25 4.72 4.69
CA TRP A 581 -34.89 4.80 6.11
C TRP A 581 -36.05 5.29 7.00
N GLN A 582 -36.81 6.29 6.54
CA GLN A 582 -37.99 6.77 7.26
C GLN A 582 -39.08 5.70 7.36
N ILE A 583 -39.27 4.87 6.34
CA ILE A 583 -40.25 3.77 6.38
C ILE A 583 -39.80 2.71 7.40
N PHE A 584 -38.53 2.31 7.39
CA PHE A 584 -37.98 1.36 8.36
C PHE A 584 -38.19 1.83 9.81
N THR A 585 -37.85 3.09 10.10
CA THR A 585 -38.03 3.68 11.44
C THR A 585 -39.51 3.81 11.82
N HIS A 586 -40.39 4.17 10.89
CA HIS A 586 -41.83 4.26 11.13
C HIS A 586 -42.44 2.90 11.51
N PHE A 587 -42.18 1.84 10.73
CA PHE A 587 -42.69 0.50 11.00
C PHE A 587 -42.09 -0.10 12.27
N ASN A 588 -40.83 0.24 12.57
CA ASN A 588 -40.22 -0.15 13.84
C ASN A 588 -41.00 0.44 15.04
N ASN A 589 -41.29 1.74 15.01
CA ASN A 589 -42.05 2.42 16.06
C ASN A 589 -43.48 1.91 16.21
N LEU A 590 -44.10 1.44 15.11
CA LEU A 590 -45.45 0.88 15.10
C LEU A 590 -45.53 -0.59 15.51
N ASN A 591 -44.39 -1.23 15.79
CA ASN A 591 -44.31 -2.66 16.06
C ASN A 591 -44.94 -3.54 14.95
N ARG A 592 -44.73 -3.16 13.68
CA ARG A 592 -45.19 -3.93 12.51
C ARG A 592 -44.03 -4.44 11.67
N GLU A 593 -44.29 -5.49 10.89
CA GLU A 593 -43.39 -5.99 9.84
C GLU A 593 -43.65 -5.23 8.53
N ILE A 594 -42.59 -5.09 7.73
CA ILE A 594 -42.59 -4.46 6.42
C ILE A 594 -42.78 -5.57 5.38
N GLU A 595 -43.76 -5.42 4.50
CA GLU A 595 -43.89 -6.25 3.32
C GLU A 595 -43.25 -5.55 2.10
N LEU A 596 -42.82 -6.30 1.08
CA LEU A 596 -42.19 -5.72 -0.13
C LEU A 596 -43.09 -4.68 -0.83
N LYS A 597 -44.41 -4.81 -0.72
CA LYS A 597 -45.38 -3.83 -1.24
C LYS A 597 -45.29 -2.46 -0.57
N ASP A 598 -44.80 -2.41 0.67
CA ASP A 598 -44.69 -1.18 1.45
C ASP A 598 -43.44 -0.35 1.06
N ILE A 599 -42.43 -0.99 0.43
CA ILE A 599 -41.23 -0.36 -0.11
C ILE A 599 -40.93 -0.91 -1.53
N PRO A 600 -41.61 -0.40 -2.58
CA PRO A 600 -41.43 -0.92 -3.94
C PRO A 600 -40.00 -0.81 -4.50
N SER A 601 -39.17 0.10 -3.97
CA SER A 601 -37.75 0.23 -4.35
C SER A 601 -36.85 -0.86 -3.74
N LEU A 602 -37.31 -1.58 -2.71
CA LEU A 602 -36.51 -2.56 -1.98
C LEU A 602 -36.35 -3.87 -2.75
N GLU A 603 -37.40 -4.35 -3.42
CA GLU A 603 -37.36 -5.61 -4.18
C GLU A 603 -36.36 -5.56 -5.35
N PRO A 604 -36.36 -4.54 -6.23
CA PRO A 604 -35.33 -4.42 -7.27
C PRO A 604 -33.91 -4.34 -6.69
N LEU A 605 -33.73 -3.62 -5.58
CA LEU A 605 -32.44 -3.48 -4.92
C LEU A 605 -31.92 -4.81 -4.37
N ILE A 606 -32.79 -5.59 -3.70
CA ILE A 606 -32.45 -6.91 -3.18
C ILE A 606 -32.09 -7.87 -4.32
N ASN A 607 -32.90 -7.88 -5.39
CA ASN A 607 -32.63 -8.74 -6.56
C ASN A 607 -31.31 -8.38 -7.23
N GLU A 608 -31.04 -7.09 -7.45
CA GLU A 608 -29.79 -6.61 -8.06
C GLU A 608 -28.55 -7.02 -7.22
N ILE A 609 -28.64 -6.90 -5.89
CA ILE A 609 -27.53 -7.17 -4.98
C ILE A 609 -27.29 -8.68 -4.82
N PHE A 610 -28.33 -9.43 -4.42
CA PHE A 610 -28.18 -10.78 -3.89
C PHE A 610 -28.49 -11.88 -4.93
N MET A 611 -29.46 -11.65 -5.83
CA MET A 611 -29.90 -12.65 -6.81
C MET A 611 -29.18 -12.53 -8.15
N ASP A 612 -29.35 -11.41 -8.83
CA ASP A 612 -28.78 -11.14 -10.15
C ASP A 612 -27.28 -10.89 -10.05
N LYS A 613 -26.81 -10.40 -8.89
CA LYS A 613 -25.40 -10.14 -8.59
C LYS A 613 -24.74 -9.24 -9.65
N THR A 614 -25.52 -8.33 -10.23
CA THR A 614 -25.11 -7.45 -11.34
C THR A 614 -24.27 -6.27 -10.88
N ILE A 615 -24.16 -6.06 -9.57
CA ILE A 615 -23.43 -4.95 -8.98
C ILE A 615 -21.94 -5.20 -9.03
N LEU A 616 -21.23 -4.23 -9.62
CA LEU A 616 -19.79 -4.10 -9.47
C LEU A 616 -19.47 -3.66 -8.04
N LEU A 617 -19.44 -4.61 -7.11
CA LEU A 617 -18.86 -4.37 -5.79
C LEU A 617 -17.41 -3.91 -6.01
N ASN A 618 -17.00 -2.81 -5.37
CA ASN A 618 -15.72 -2.14 -5.62
C ASN A 618 -14.58 -3.17 -5.88
N GLY A 619 -14.16 -3.23 -7.14
CA GLY A 619 -13.05 -4.07 -7.60
C GLY A 619 -13.34 -5.56 -7.83
N LEU A 620 -14.57 -6.07 -7.89
CA LEU A 620 -14.85 -7.44 -8.35
C LEU A 620 -14.82 -7.48 -9.90
N LYS A 621 -13.62 -7.37 -10.46
CA LYS A 621 -13.31 -7.93 -11.78
C LYS A 621 -12.13 -8.86 -11.63
N ASN A 622 -12.36 -10.16 -11.85
CA ASN A 622 -11.39 -11.03 -12.49
C ASN A 622 -11.91 -11.28 -13.90
N ASN A 623 -11.34 -10.54 -14.85
CA ASN A 623 -10.96 -10.95 -16.21
C ASN A 623 -10.34 -9.77 -16.95
#